data_AF-A0A6L8GKD9-F1
#
_entry.id   AF-A0A6L8GKD9-F1
#
_cell.length_a   1.000
_cell.length_b   1.000
_cell.length_c   1.000
_cell.angle_alpha   90.00
_cell.angle_beta   90.00
_cell.angle_gamma   90.00
#
_symmetry.space_group_name_H-M   'P 1'
#
loop_
_entity.id
_entity.type
_entity.pdbx_description
1 polymer ?
#
loop_
_entity_poly.entity_id
_entity_poly.type
_entity_poly.pdbx_seq_one_letter_code
_entity_poly.pdbx_strand_id
1 'polypeptide(L)'
;VAAGADLIQTEGGTSSQPRSAGIQGLIEKAVPTLAAAHAISRAVRVPVLCASGLSAVTAPMAIAAGAAAVGVGRAVNRLEDPLAMVAVVRSLRQALTASVTPSVAPTVAANPGSPIHR
;
A
#
# COMPACT_ATOMS: atom_id res chain seq x y z
N VAL A 1 -15.13 18.12 0.98
CA VAL A 1 -14.27 19.23 1.45
C VAL A 1 -14.90 20.57 1.04
N ALA A 2 -14.53 21.71 1.65
CA ALA A 2 -15.13 23.01 1.29
C ALA A 2 -14.96 23.36 -0.21
N ALA A 3 -13.85 22.94 -0.82
CA ALA A 3 -13.58 23.10 -2.24
C ALA A 3 -14.40 22.18 -3.17
N GLY A 4 -15.30 21.33 -2.64
CA GLY A 4 -16.17 20.46 -3.45
C GLY A 4 -15.49 19.26 -4.11
N ALA A 5 -14.22 18.96 -3.79
CA ALA A 5 -13.51 17.83 -4.40
C ALA A 5 -14.09 16.46 -3.99
N ASP A 6 -14.22 15.56 -4.98
CA ASP A 6 -14.67 14.16 -4.83
C ASP A 6 -13.56 13.18 -4.44
N LEU A 7 -12.30 13.58 -4.62
CA LEU A 7 -11.11 12.81 -4.30
C LEU A 7 -10.00 13.75 -3.82
N ILE A 8 -9.24 13.34 -2.82
CA ILE A 8 -8.02 14.06 -2.39
C ILE A 8 -6.81 13.18 -2.71
N GLN A 9 -5.88 13.67 -3.52
CA GLN A 9 -4.59 13.02 -3.71
C GLN A 9 -3.56 13.57 -2.72
N THR A 10 -2.86 12.70 -2.01
CA THR A 10 -1.69 13.09 -1.21
C THR A 10 -0.45 13.14 -2.08
N GLU A 11 0.35 14.18 -1.88
CA GLU A 11 1.70 14.25 -2.39
C GLU A 11 2.66 14.04 -1.22
N GLY A 12 3.52 13.03 -1.32
CA GLY A 12 4.72 12.96 -0.49
C GLY A 12 5.75 13.98 -1.01
N GLY A 13 6.62 14.45 -0.12
CA GLY A 13 7.73 15.33 -0.49
C GLY A 13 8.43 14.83 -1.76
N THR A 14 8.46 15.65 -2.81
CA THR A 14 8.97 15.28 -4.13
C THR A 14 10.45 14.86 -4.10
N SER A 15 11.15 15.19 -3.01
CA SER A 15 12.56 14.98 -2.72
C SER A 15 12.83 13.99 -1.56
N SER A 16 12.04 12.94 -1.39
CA SER A 16 12.40 11.85 -0.47
C SER A 16 13.72 11.20 -0.92
N GLN A 17 14.79 11.35 -0.14
CA GLN A 17 16.09 10.71 -0.37
C GLN A 17 16.22 9.52 0.61
N PRO A 18 15.84 8.30 0.20
CA PRO A 18 16.05 7.12 1.04
C PRO A 18 17.55 6.94 1.29
N ARG A 19 17.92 6.63 2.53
CA ARG A 19 19.30 6.34 2.92
C ARG A 19 19.64 4.88 2.67
N SER A 20 18.63 4.03 2.79
CA SER A 20 18.76 2.59 2.65
C SER A 20 18.49 2.14 1.22
N ALA A 21 19.11 1.03 0.80
CA ALA A 21 18.80 0.37 -0.45
C ALA A 21 17.64 -0.64 -0.29
N GLY A 22 17.22 -1.24 -1.40
CA GLY A 22 16.25 -2.34 -1.41
C GLY A 22 14.89 -1.97 -0.82
N ILE A 23 14.24 -2.95 -0.16
CA ILE A 23 12.89 -2.82 0.41
C ILE A 23 12.83 -1.70 1.46
N GLN A 24 13.82 -1.59 2.34
CA GLN A 24 13.86 -0.54 3.34
C GLN A 24 13.88 0.84 2.69
N GLY A 25 14.69 1.03 1.64
CA GLY A 25 14.71 2.27 0.86
C GLY A 25 13.37 2.60 0.20
N LEU A 26 12.66 1.58 -0.31
CA LEU A 26 11.30 1.76 -0.86
C LEU A 26 10.32 2.23 0.21
N ILE A 27 10.39 1.68 1.42
CA ILE A 27 9.56 2.09 2.56
C ILE A 27 9.91 3.52 2.98
N GLU A 28 11.19 3.83 3.22
CA GLU A 28 11.68 5.17 3.57
C GLU A 28 11.19 6.24 2.58
N LYS A 29 11.25 5.92 1.28
CA LYS A 29 10.76 6.80 0.21
C LYS A 29 9.26 7.06 0.30
N ALA A 30 8.47 6.07 0.70
CA ALA A 30 7.01 6.16 0.80
C ALA A 30 6.51 6.80 2.11
N VAL A 31 7.31 6.82 3.18
CA VAL A 31 6.91 7.30 4.52
C VAL A 31 6.16 8.65 4.48
N PRO A 32 6.63 9.71 3.80
CA PRO A 32 5.94 10.99 3.83
C PRO A 32 4.50 10.92 3.30
N THR A 33 4.28 10.18 2.21
CA THR A 33 2.93 10.06 1.63
C THR A 33 2.04 9.11 2.43
N LEU A 34 2.59 8.05 3.03
CA LEU A 34 1.86 7.15 3.91
C LEU A 34 1.37 7.88 5.16
N ALA A 35 2.21 8.73 5.75
CA ALA A 35 1.85 9.57 6.89
C ALA A 35 0.75 10.58 6.52
N ALA A 36 0.86 11.23 5.35
CA ALA A 36 -0.15 12.14 4.85
C ALA A 36 -1.49 11.43 4.61
N ALA A 37 -1.48 10.27 3.95
CA ALA A 37 -2.67 9.48 3.71
C ALA A 37 -3.35 9.06 5.03
N HIS A 38 -2.55 8.65 6.02
CA HIS A 38 -3.06 8.30 7.34
C HIS A 38 -3.72 9.47 8.06
N ALA A 39 -3.08 10.64 8.07
CA ALA A 39 -3.63 11.81 8.72
C ALA A 39 -4.90 12.33 8.01
N ILE A 40 -4.85 12.45 6.68
CA ILE A 40 -5.95 13.05 5.90
C ILE A 40 -7.16 12.12 5.88
N SER A 41 -6.98 10.82 5.66
CA SER A 41 -8.11 9.86 5.58
C SER A 41 -8.95 9.80 6.85
N ARG A 42 -8.38 10.13 8.01
CA ARG A 42 -9.09 10.20 9.29
C ARG A 42 -9.73 11.57 9.55
N ALA A 43 -9.26 12.61 8.87
CA ALA A 43 -9.75 13.98 9.04
C ALA A 43 -10.91 14.31 8.09
N VAL A 44 -11.12 13.53 7.03
CA VAL A 44 -12.09 13.85 5.97
C VAL A 44 -12.96 12.63 5.62
N ARG A 45 -14.16 12.89 5.10
CA ARG A 45 -15.06 11.84 4.56
C ARG A 45 -14.84 11.55 3.07
N VAL A 46 -14.11 12.42 2.37
CA VAL A 46 -13.81 12.26 0.95
C VAL A 46 -12.72 11.21 0.79
N PRO A 47 -12.82 10.28 -0.18
CA PRO A 47 -11.77 9.30 -0.42
C PRO A 47 -10.40 9.95 -0.63
N VAL A 48 -9.37 9.33 -0.07
CA VAL A 48 -7.97 9.78 -0.19
C VAL A 48 -7.22 8.82 -1.11
N LEU A 49 -6.58 9.34 -2.14
CA LEU A 49 -5.65 8.63 -3.01
C LEU A 49 -4.22 8.92 -2.55
N CYS A 50 -3.45 7.89 -2.26
CA CYS A 50 -2.06 8.04 -1.84
C CYS A 50 -1.14 7.98 -3.07
N ALA A 51 -0.33 9.01 -3.31
CA ALA A 51 0.58 9.06 -4.46
C ALA A 51 2.02 9.41 -4.04
N SER A 52 2.95 9.34 -5.00
CA SER A 52 4.39 9.64 -4.84
C SER A 52 5.20 8.55 -4.12
N GLY A 53 6.22 8.02 -4.82
CA GLY A 53 7.19 7.09 -4.22
C GLY A 53 6.68 5.67 -3.95
N LEU A 54 5.46 5.34 -4.37
CA LEU A 54 4.89 4.01 -4.19
C LEU A 54 5.52 2.95 -5.11
N SER A 55 5.54 1.72 -4.63
CA SER A 55 6.03 0.52 -5.31
C SER A 55 5.09 -0.66 -5.00
N ALA A 56 5.33 -1.83 -5.59
CA ALA A 56 4.57 -3.03 -5.23
C ALA A 56 4.69 -3.40 -3.74
N VAL A 57 5.80 -3.03 -3.08
CA VAL A 57 6.00 -3.26 -1.64
C VAL A 57 5.11 -2.33 -0.80
N THR A 58 5.00 -1.06 -1.21
CA THR A 58 4.40 0.00 -0.38
C THR A 58 2.97 0.35 -0.78
N ALA A 59 2.49 -0.09 -1.94
CA ALA A 59 1.11 0.12 -2.37
C ALA A 59 0.09 -0.50 -1.38
N PRO A 60 0.27 -1.74 -0.86
CA PRO A 60 -0.62 -2.26 0.18
C PRO A 60 -0.54 -1.48 1.49
N MET A 61 0.64 -0.96 1.83
CA MET A 61 0.81 -0.12 3.02
C MET A 61 0.01 1.17 2.92
N ALA A 62 -0.13 1.74 1.72
CA ALA A 62 -0.95 2.93 1.49
C ALA A 62 -2.44 2.64 1.75
N ILE A 63 -2.94 1.49 1.30
CA ILE A 63 -4.30 1.05 1.61
C ILE A 63 -4.46 0.85 3.12
N ALA A 64 -3.53 0.15 3.77
CA ALA A 64 -3.53 -0.05 5.21
C ALA A 64 -3.45 1.26 6.01
N ALA A 65 -2.78 2.28 5.47
CA ALA A 65 -2.71 3.60 6.07
C ALA A 65 -4.04 4.37 6.04
N GLY A 66 -5.00 3.95 5.20
CA GLY A 66 -6.33 4.56 5.06
C GLY A 66 -6.62 5.15 3.69
N ALA A 67 -5.74 4.96 2.71
CA ALA A 67 -6.01 5.39 1.34
C ALA A 67 -7.09 4.50 0.69
N ALA A 68 -8.01 5.11 -0.05
CA ALA A 68 -8.98 4.41 -0.88
C ALA A 68 -8.38 3.93 -2.21
N ALA A 69 -7.29 4.56 -2.66
CA ALA A 69 -6.61 4.24 -3.90
C ALA A 69 -5.11 4.63 -3.86
N VAL A 70 -4.34 4.14 -4.83
CA VAL A 70 -2.93 4.49 -5.01
C VAL A 70 -2.69 5.15 -6.38
N GLY A 71 -1.93 6.25 -6.40
CA GLY A 71 -1.52 6.95 -7.61
C GLY A 71 -0.18 6.46 -8.14
N VAL A 72 -0.15 6.02 -9.41
CA VAL A 72 1.03 5.46 -10.06
C VAL A 72 1.32 6.25 -11.35
N GLY A 73 2.43 6.99 -11.36
CA GLY A 73 2.87 7.77 -12.53
C GLY A 73 4.32 7.49 -12.88
N ARG A 74 5.25 8.08 -12.12
CA ARG A 74 6.70 7.98 -12.37
C ARG A 74 7.26 6.56 -12.39
N ALA A 75 6.63 5.61 -11.70
CA ALA A 75 7.06 4.21 -11.69
C ALA A 75 6.79 3.49 -13.03
N VAL A 76 5.91 4.03 -13.86
CA VAL A 76 5.52 3.46 -15.15
C VAL A 76 5.98 4.35 -16.30
N ASN A 77 5.66 5.65 -16.26
CA ASN A 77 5.89 6.59 -17.37
C ASN A 77 7.36 6.99 -17.60
N ARG A 78 8.29 6.47 -16.80
CA ARG A 78 9.75 6.68 -16.98
C ARG A 78 10.47 5.47 -17.54
N LEU A 79 9.74 4.38 -17.79
CA LEU A 79 10.28 3.21 -18.46
C LEU A 79 10.24 3.43 -19.97
N GLU A 80 11.22 2.90 -20.68
CA GLU A 80 11.36 3.06 -22.13
C GLU A 80 10.75 1.88 -22.91
N ASP A 81 10.37 0.80 -22.21
CA ASP A 81 9.87 -0.44 -22.79
C ASP A 81 8.40 -0.71 -22.37
N PRO A 82 7.46 -0.85 -23.32
CA PRO A 82 6.06 -1.16 -23.01
C PRO A 82 5.87 -2.46 -22.23
N LEU A 83 6.73 -3.48 -22.45
CA LEU A 83 6.64 -4.73 -21.69
C LEU A 83 6.98 -4.49 -20.22
N ALA A 84 8.03 -3.72 -19.92
CA ALA A 84 8.38 -3.29 -18.57
C ALA A 84 7.26 -2.46 -17.92
N MET A 85 6.62 -1.55 -18.66
CA MET A 85 5.46 -0.79 -18.17
C MET A 85 4.32 -1.72 -17.74
N VAL A 86 3.95 -2.68 -18.60
CA VAL A 86 2.91 -3.67 -18.29
C VAL A 86 3.30 -4.54 -17.10
N ALA A 87 4.56 -4.96 -17.01
CA ALA A 87 5.07 -5.75 -15.89
C ALA A 87 4.94 -5.01 -14.56
N VAL A 88 5.29 -3.72 -14.51
CA VAL A 88 5.15 -2.88 -13.30
C VAL A 88 3.67 -2.72 -12.92
N VAL A 89 2.79 -2.42 -13.87
CA VAL A 89 1.35 -2.30 -13.60
C VAL A 89 0.78 -3.61 -13.05
N ARG A 90 1.16 -4.76 -13.63
CA ARG A 90 0.73 -6.08 -13.15
C ARG A 90 1.25 -6.38 -11.75
N SER A 91 2.52 -6.06 -11.47
CA SER A 91 3.13 -6.23 -10.14
C SER A 91 2.41 -5.41 -9.08
N LEU A 92 2.10 -4.14 -9.36
CA LEU A 92 1.34 -3.27 -8.47
C LEU A 92 -0.08 -3.80 -8.21
N ARG A 93 -0.78 -4.23 -9.26
CA ARG A 93 -2.11 -4.84 -9.15
C ARG A 93 -2.06 -6.08 -8.27
N GLN A 94 -1.11 -6.98 -8.51
CA GLN A 94 -0.94 -8.22 -7.75
C GLN A 94 -0.72 -7.94 -6.26
N ALA A 95 0.16 -6.99 -5.94
CA ALA A 95 0.42 -6.60 -4.56
C ALA A 95 -0.86 -6.12 -3.84
N LEU A 96 -1.67 -5.29 -4.50
CA LEU A 96 -2.93 -4.79 -3.94
C LEU A 96 -3.97 -5.90 -3.73
N THR A 97 -3.99 -6.91 -4.61
CA THR A 97 -4.95 -8.02 -4.50
C THR A 97 -4.53 -9.10 -3.51
N ALA A 98 -3.22 -9.29 -3.31
CA ALA A 98 -2.70 -10.33 -2.42
C ALA A 98 -2.89 -9.99 -0.93
N SER A 99 -3.01 -8.71 -0.58
CA SER A 99 -3.16 -8.25 0.80
C SER A 99 -4.60 -8.27 1.33
N VAL A 100 -5.57 -8.69 0.53
CA VAL A 100 -7.02 -8.68 0.86
C VAL A 100 -7.50 -10.01 1.45
N THR A 101 -6.61 -10.97 1.75
CA THR A 101 -6.99 -12.16 2.51
C THR A 101 -6.71 -11.91 3.99
N PRO A 102 -7.72 -11.61 4.85
CA PRO A 102 -7.50 -11.68 6.28
C PRO A 102 -7.05 -13.10 6.61
N SER A 103 -5.89 -13.22 7.26
CA SER A 103 -5.46 -14.49 7.84
C SER A 103 -6.46 -14.85 8.93
N VAL A 104 -7.46 -15.65 8.59
CA VAL A 104 -8.17 -16.47 9.58
C VAL A 104 -7.16 -17.53 9.98
N ALA A 105 -6.55 -17.36 11.16
CA ALA A 105 -5.77 -18.42 11.76
C ALA A 105 -6.65 -19.69 11.81
N PRO A 106 -6.14 -20.88 11.40
CA PRO A 106 -6.89 -22.09 11.63
C PRO A 106 -7.04 -22.22 13.14
N THR A 107 -8.27 -22.09 13.65
CA THR A 107 -8.61 -22.55 14.99
C THR A 107 -8.24 -24.03 14.99
N VAL A 108 -7.13 -24.36 15.64
CA VAL A 108 -6.85 -25.74 16.04
C VAL A 108 -8.07 -26.17 16.84
N ALA A 109 -8.93 -26.97 16.22
CA ALA A 109 -9.97 -27.67 16.93
C ALA A 109 -9.25 -28.54 17.98
N ALA A 110 -9.42 -28.19 19.25
CA ALA A 110 -8.93 -28.99 20.36
C ALA A 110 -9.44 -30.42 20.15
N ASN A 111 -8.52 -31.36 19.92
CA ASN A 111 -8.84 -32.76 19.73
C ASN A 111 -9.36 -33.33 21.06
N PRO A 112 -10.66 -33.69 21.19
CA PRO A 112 -11.19 -34.25 22.42
C PRO A 112 -10.94 -35.76 22.39
N GLY A 113 -9.70 -36.17 22.66
CA GLY A 113 -9.36 -37.58 22.52
C GLY A 113 -7.93 -37.92 22.87
N SER A 114 -7.55 -37.73 24.13
CA SER A 114 -6.44 -38.49 24.69
C SER A 114 -6.96 -39.25 25.92
N PRO A 115 -7.18 -40.58 25.83
CA PRO A 115 -7.51 -41.37 27.01
C PRO A 115 -6.29 -41.43 27.93
N ILE A 116 -6.48 -40.90 29.13
CA ILE A 116 -5.67 -41.22 30.30
C ILE A 116 -5.62 -42.73 30.49
N HIS A 117 -4.47 -43.36 30.23
CA HIS A 117 -4.17 -44.67 30.78
C HIS A 117 -2.68 -44.90 31.05
N ARG A 118 -2.43 -44.97 32.38
CA ARG A 118 -1.31 -45.55 33.13
C ARG A 118 -0.01 -44.76 33.20
#